data_AF-A0AB39L6M7-F1
#
_entry.id   AF-A0AB39L6M7-F1
#
_cell.length_a   1.000
_cell.length_b   1.000
_cell.length_c   1.000
_cell.angle_alpha   90.00
_cell.angle_beta   90.00
_cell.angle_gamma   90.00
#
_symmetry.space_group_name_H-M   'P 1'
#
loop_
_entity.id
_entity.type
_entity.pdbx_description
1 polymer ?
#
loop_
_entity_poly.entity_id
_entity_poly.type
_entity_poly.pdbx_seq_one_letter_code
_entity_poly.pdbx_strand_id
1 'polypeptide(L)'
;MTVHTAPATPPSLILASKSPARTKLLEEAGIPHRVLVSDVDEEALAAAHPTATPAETSLLLARAKAEAVAALPAAAGALVLGCDSVFELDGQALGKPYTPHVARERLAAMSGRGGVLHTGHWLVDRRAASHDGAHDAARAPGAGEVASATVEFTSMSEREIAAYVATGEPLQCAGSFTIDGLGGAFLARVDGDPHAVVGLSVSTLRMLLTGVGVRLTDWWAAAVGD
;
A
#
# COMPACT_ATOMS: atom_id res chain seq x y z
N MET A 1 -32.50 19.82 -15.55
CA MET A 1 -32.31 20.63 -14.34
C MET A 1 -31.40 19.83 -13.41
N THR A 2 -30.09 19.97 -13.60
CA THR A 2 -29.10 19.20 -12.85
C THR A 2 -28.99 19.85 -11.48
N VAL A 3 -29.42 19.15 -10.44
CA VAL A 3 -29.28 19.62 -9.06
C VAL A 3 -27.78 19.55 -8.74
N HIS A 4 -27.09 20.69 -8.83
CA HIS A 4 -25.75 20.81 -8.25
C HIS A 4 -25.90 20.84 -6.74
N THR A 5 -25.88 19.66 -6.12
CA THR A 5 -25.61 19.54 -4.69
C THR A 5 -24.22 20.14 -4.44
N ALA A 6 -24.12 21.06 -3.48
CA ALA A 6 -22.84 21.61 -3.04
C ALA A 6 -21.87 20.46 -2.70
N PRO A 7 -20.57 20.59 -3.00
CA PRO A 7 -19.61 19.54 -2.68
C PRO A 7 -19.62 19.33 -1.16
N ALA A 8 -19.94 18.10 -0.73
CA ALA A 8 -19.78 17.72 0.67
C ALA A 8 -18.28 17.81 1.00
N THR A 9 -17.93 18.40 2.14
CA THR A 9 -16.54 18.39 2.62
C THR A 9 -16.06 16.95 2.68
N PRO A 10 -15.01 16.59 1.92
CA PRO A 10 -14.58 15.20 1.86
C PRO A 10 -14.01 14.79 3.21
N PRO A 11 -14.16 13.51 3.61
CA PRO A 11 -13.69 13.05 4.91
C PRO A 11 -12.16 13.13 5.02
N SER A 12 -11.67 13.30 6.25
CA SER A 12 -10.24 13.13 6.55
C SER A 12 -9.81 11.70 6.24
N LEU A 13 -8.69 11.55 5.52
CA LEU A 13 -8.01 10.27 5.32
C LEU A 13 -6.76 10.16 6.21
N ILE A 14 -6.60 9.01 6.86
CA ILE A 14 -5.38 8.61 7.57
C ILE A 14 -4.69 7.52 6.76
N LEU A 15 -3.42 7.70 6.45
CA LEU A 15 -2.55 6.65 5.94
C LEU A 15 -1.85 5.95 7.12
N ALA A 16 -2.20 4.68 7.34
CA ALA A 16 -1.61 3.79 8.34
C ALA A 16 -0.27 3.19 7.86
N SER A 17 0.62 4.03 7.32
CA SER A 17 1.90 3.60 6.75
C SER A 17 2.97 4.67 6.83
N LYS A 18 4.22 4.26 7.11
CA LYS A 18 5.42 5.11 7.05
C LYS A 18 6.01 5.20 5.63
N SER A 19 5.41 4.58 4.62
CA SER A 19 5.99 4.49 3.27
C SER A 19 5.93 5.83 2.52
N PRO A 20 7.07 6.43 2.16
CA PRO A 20 7.09 7.67 1.38
C PRO A 20 6.42 7.52 0.01
N ALA A 21 6.56 6.36 -0.63
CA ALA A 21 5.98 6.09 -1.94
C ALA A 21 4.43 6.10 -1.91
N ARG A 22 3.84 5.62 -0.81
CA ARG A 22 2.37 5.63 -0.63
C ARG A 22 1.85 7.05 -0.39
N THR A 23 2.59 7.85 0.39
CA THR A 23 2.27 9.29 0.57
C THR A 23 2.33 10.03 -0.77
N LYS A 24 3.42 9.88 -1.53
CA LYS A 24 3.59 10.48 -2.86
C LYS A 24 2.43 10.12 -3.80
N LEU A 25 2.03 8.85 -3.87
CA LEU A 25 0.90 8.43 -4.69
C LEU A 25 -0.43 9.08 -4.30
N LEU A 26 -0.69 9.23 -3.00
CA LEU A 26 -1.91 9.91 -2.53
C LEU A 26 -1.88 11.40 -2.85
N GLU A 27 -0.72 12.06 -2.72
CA GLU A 27 -0.52 13.46 -3.10
C GLU A 27 -0.76 13.68 -4.60
N GLU A 28 -0.14 12.86 -5.45
CA GLU A 28 -0.30 12.90 -6.91
C GLU A 28 -1.75 12.57 -7.33
N ALA A 29 -2.44 11.73 -6.56
CA ALA A 29 -3.86 11.44 -6.75
C ALA A 29 -4.79 12.54 -6.20
N GLY A 30 -4.26 13.64 -5.65
CA GLY A 30 -5.06 14.75 -5.11
C GLY A 30 -5.84 14.38 -3.85
N ILE A 31 -5.28 13.51 -3.00
CA ILE A 31 -5.92 13.01 -1.78
C ILE A 31 -5.16 13.55 -0.54
N PRO A 32 -5.67 14.61 0.09
CA PRO A 32 -5.14 15.09 1.36
C PRO A 32 -5.25 14.00 2.43
N HIS A 33 -4.14 13.74 3.13
CA HIS A 33 -4.09 12.71 4.16
C HIS A 33 -3.12 13.11 5.27
N ARG A 34 -3.27 12.46 6.42
CA ARG A 34 -2.27 12.48 7.50
C ARG A 34 -1.70 11.10 7.71
N VAL A 35 -0.40 11.03 8.00
CA VAL A 35 0.25 9.78 8.37
C VAL A 35 0.07 9.55 9.88
N LEU A 36 -0.45 8.39 10.24
CA LEU A 36 -0.50 7.92 11.64
C LEU A 36 -0.24 6.42 11.62
N VAL A 37 0.73 5.96 12.39
CA VAL A 37 1.26 4.59 12.30
C VAL A 37 1.21 3.92 13.66
N SER A 38 0.99 2.62 13.66
CA SER A 38 1.04 1.77 14.86
C SER A 38 2.20 0.79 14.76
N ASP A 39 2.64 0.28 15.91
CA ASP A 39 3.72 -0.70 16.00
C ASP A 39 3.16 -2.14 15.89
N VAL A 40 2.60 -2.47 14.72
CA VAL A 40 2.21 -3.86 14.41
C VAL A 40 3.47 -4.70 14.25
N ASP A 41 3.53 -5.83 14.94
CA ASP A 41 4.57 -6.85 14.74
C ASP A 41 4.24 -7.68 13.50
N GLU A 42 4.78 -7.24 12.35
CA GLU A 42 4.52 -7.84 11.04
C GLU A 42 5.08 -9.27 10.94
N GLU A 43 6.22 -9.53 11.58
CA GLU A 43 6.89 -10.84 11.56
C GLU A 43 6.09 -11.85 12.39
N ALA A 44 5.66 -11.46 13.60
CA ALA A 44 4.83 -12.32 14.44
C ALA A 44 3.48 -12.64 13.77
N LEU A 45 2.87 -11.66 13.09
CA LEU A 45 1.60 -11.89 12.39
C LEU A 45 1.79 -12.86 11.21
N ALA A 46 2.82 -12.66 10.39
CA ALA A 46 3.10 -13.58 9.29
C ALA A 46 3.40 -15.01 9.81
N ALA A 47 4.17 -15.13 10.89
CA ALA A 47 4.47 -16.42 11.52
C ALA A 47 3.23 -17.13 12.10
N ALA A 48 2.22 -16.37 12.54
CA ALA A 48 0.94 -16.91 13.01
C ALA A 48 0.06 -17.44 11.85
N HIS A 49 0.38 -17.09 10.60
CA HIS A 49 -0.35 -17.49 9.40
C HIS A 49 0.56 -18.17 8.36
N PRO A 50 1.20 -19.30 8.70
CA PRO A 50 2.25 -19.90 7.87
C PRO A 50 1.75 -20.49 6.54
N THR A 51 0.43 -20.67 6.40
CA THR A 51 -0.20 -21.18 5.16
C THR A 51 -0.76 -20.07 4.28
N ALA A 52 -0.64 -18.79 4.69
CA ALA A 52 -1.11 -17.68 3.88
C ALA A 52 -0.24 -17.53 2.63
N THR A 53 -0.88 -17.37 1.48
CA THR A 53 -0.23 -16.98 0.24
C THR A 53 0.39 -15.58 0.37
N PRO A 54 1.34 -15.18 -0.51
CA PRO A 54 1.88 -13.82 -0.53
C PRO A 54 0.79 -12.74 -0.67
N ALA A 55 -0.23 -12.98 -1.50
CA ALA A 55 -1.39 -12.10 -1.64
C ALA A 55 -2.17 -11.98 -0.32
N GLU A 56 -2.51 -13.10 0.32
CA GLU A 56 -3.22 -13.10 1.61
C GLU A 56 -2.39 -12.43 2.71
N THR A 57 -1.08 -12.65 2.73
CA THR A 57 -0.15 -12.02 3.68
C THR A 57 -0.19 -10.50 3.54
N SER A 58 -0.14 -9.98 2.31
CA SER A 58 -0.24 -8.53 2.05
C SER A 58 -1.56 -7.94 2.58
N LEU A 59 -2.67 -8.66 2.44
CA LEU A 59 -3.97 -8.21 2.93
C LEU A 59 -4.07 -8.28 4.46
N LEU A 60 -3.56 -9.35 5.07
CA LEU A 60 -3.52 -9.54 6.53
C LEU A 60 -2.72 -8.41 7.21
N LEU A 61 -1.54 -8.09 6.68
CA LEU A 61 -0.69 -7.02 7.19
C LEU A 61 -1.32 -5.63 6.97
N ALA A 62 -1.91 -5.39 5.79
CA ALA A 62 -2.64 -4.15 5.53
C ALA A 62 -3.79 -3.94 6.52
N ARG A 63 -4.56 -5.00 6.77
CA ARG A 63 -5.65 -5.03 7.75
C ARG A 63 -5.17 -4.72 9.17
N ALA A 64 -4.15 -5.43 9.64
CA ALA A 64 -3.63 -5.24 10.99
C ALA A 64 -3.17 -3.80 11.22
N LYS A 65 -2.47 -3.20 10.25
CA LYS A 65 -2.03 -1.79 10.30
C LYS A 65 -3.21 -0.83 10.36
N ALA A 66 -4.22 -1.03 9.50
CA ALA A 66 -5.41 -0.18 9.46
C ALA A 66 -6.22 -0.27 10.76
N GLU A 67 -6.50 -1.48 11.24
CA GLU A 67 -7.33 -1.71 12.44
C GLU A 67 -6.62 -1.21 13.71
N ALA A 68 -5.30 -1.40 13.83
CA ALA A 68 -4.52 -0.89 14.96
C ALA A 68 -4.55 0.65 15.03
N VAL A 69 -4.39 1.33 13.89
CA VAL A 69 -4.51 2.80 13.82
C VAL A 69 -5.95 3.25 14.06
N ALA A 70 -6.93 2.54 13.51
CA ALA A 70 -8.34 2.85 13.68
C ALA A 70 -8.77 2.79 15.16
N ALA A 71 -8.19 1.88 15.95
CA ALA A 71 -8.47 1.78 17.38
C ALA A 71 -8.02 3.01 18.20
N LEU A 72 -7.14 3.87 17.66
CA LEU A 72 -6.63 5.04 18.36
C LEU A 72 -7.70 6.15 18.43
N PRO A 73 -7.79 6.91 19.55
CA PRO A 73 -8.69 8.07 19.64
C PRO A 73 -8.44 9.11 18.54
N ALA A 74 -7.18 9.26 18.14
CA ALA A 74 -6.78 10.15 17.05
C ALA A 74 -7.39 9.77 15.69
N ALA A 75 -7.98 8.58 15.51
CA ALA A 75 -8.63 8.15 14.28
C ALA A 75 -10.15 8.40 14.24
N ALA A 76 -10.74 8.95 15.30
CA ALA A 76 -12.17 9.27 15.34
C ALA A 76 -12.57 10.23 14.19
N GLY A 77 -13.68 9.95 13.51
CA GLY A 77 -14.21 10.79 12.44
C GLY A 77 -13.49 10.68 11.09
N ALA A 78 -12.49 9.82 10.96
CA ALA A 78 -11.68 9.69 9.74
C ALA A 78 -11.94 8.37 8.99
N LEU A 79 -11.42 8.30 7.77
CA LEU A 79 -11.15 7.04 7.09
C LEU A 79 -9.71 6.62 7.42
N VAL A 80 -9.48 5.33 7.64
CA VAL A 80 -8.13 4.79 7.91
C VAL A 80 -7.76 3.77 6.84
N LEU A 81 -6.70 4.04 6.10
CA LEU A 81 -6.18 3.19 5.03
C LEU A 81 -4.87 2.53 5.47
N GLY A 82 -4.88 1.21 5.61
CA GLY A 82 -3.68 0.39 5.71
C GLY A 82 -3.30 -0.20 4.36
N CYS A 83 -2.00 -0.32 4.12
CA CYS A 83 -1.46 -1.01 2.95
C CYS A 83 -0.24 -1.83 3.33
N ASP A 84 -0.07 -2.97 2.67
CA ASP A 84 1.14 -3.76 2.73
C ASP A 84 1.47 -4.37 1.36
N SER A 85 2.75 -4.65 1.11
CA SER A 85 3.24 -5.07 -0.20
C SER A 85 4.21 -6.23 -0.06
N VAL A 86 3.94 -7.32 -0.78
CA VAL A 86 4.74 -8.53 -0.79
C VAL A 86 5.12 -8.85 -2.23
N PHE A 87 6.41 -9.04 -2.49
CA PHE A 87 6.88 -9.54 -3.78
C PHE A 87 6.92 -11.06 -3.76
N GLU A 88 6.32 -11.72 -4.73
CA GLU A 88 6.33 -13.16 -4.92
C GLU A 88 7.29 -13.54 -6.05
N LEU A 89 8.24 -14.42 -5.76
CA LEU A 89 9.12 -15.05 -6.75
C LEU A 89 9.05 -16.57 -6.56
N ASP A 90 8.64 -17.31 -7.60
CA ASP A 90 8.43 -18.75 -7.57
C ASP A 90 7.56 -19.24 -6.39
N GLY A 91 6.48 -18.52 -6.06
CA GLY A 91 5.61 -18.84 -4.94
C GLY A 91 6.18 -18.49 -3.56
N GLN A 92 7.35 -17.85 -3.48
CA GLN A 92 7.98 -17.43 -2.23
C GLN A 92 7.86 -15.92 -2.01
N ALA A 93 7.46 -15.52 -0.80
CA ALA A 93 7.40 -14.13 -0.40
C ALA A 93 8.81 -13.56 -0.14
N LEU A 94 9.15 -12.48 -0.85
CA LEU A 94 10.36 -11.69 -0.68
C LEU A 94 9.99 -10.33 -0.09
N GLY A 95 10.15 -10.21 1.23
CA GLY A 95 10.00 -8.94 1.95
C GLY A 95 11.13 -7.95 1.63
N LYS A 96 11.36 -6.99 2.53
CA LYS A 96 12.49 -6.07 2.42
C LYS A 96 13.81 -6.80 2.68
N PRO A 97 14.90 -6.54 1.95
CA PRO A 97 16.17 -7.22 2.18
C PRO A 97 16.93 -6.67 3.38
N TYR A 98 16.72 -5.40 3.73
CA TYR A 98 17.37 -4.62 4.80
C TYR A 98 18.90 -4.49 4.74
N THR A 99 19.59 -5.49 4.20
CA THR A 99 21.04 -5.57 4.13
C THR A 99 21.51 -5.65 2.68
N PRO A 100 22.67 -5.05 2.35
CA PRO A 100 23.25 -5.14 1.01
C PRO A 100 23.48 -6.58 0.52
N HIS A 101 23.85 -7.49 1.41
CA HIS A 101 24.09 -8.90 1.06
C HIS A 101 22.82 -9.56 0.53
N VAL A 102 21.74 -9.51 1.30
CA VAL A 102 20.46 -10.10 0.92
C VAL A 102 19.89 -9.44 -0.35
N ALA A 103 20.08 -8.12 -0.50
CA ALA A 103 19.65 -7.42 -1.71
C ALA A 103 20.37 -7.93 -2.96
N ARG A 104 21.70 -8.18 -2.89
CA ARG A 104 22.47 -8.73 -4.01
C ARG A 104 22.00 -10.13 -4.40
N GLU A 105 21.80 -11.01 -3.42
CA GLU A 105 21.32 -12.38 -3.65
C GLU A 105 19.95 -12.37 -4.33
N ARG A 106 19.03 -11.54 -3.86
CA ARG A 106 17.68 -11.41 -4.45
C ARG A 106 17.73 -10.83 -5.86
N LEU A 107 18.47 -9.75 -6.08
CA LEU A 107 18.61 -9.15 -7.41
C LEU A 107 19.25 -10.12 -8.42
N ALA A 108 20.25 -10.90 -8.00
CA ALA A 108 20.83 -11.95 -8.83
C ALA A 108 19.80 -13.05 -9.14
N ALA A 109 19.02 -13.47 -8.15
CA ALA A 109 17.96 -14.47 -8.33
C ALA A 109 16.78 -13.98 -9.19
N MET A 110 16.57 -12.66 -9.29
CA MET A 110 15.50 -12.04 -10.09
C MET A 110 15.95 -11.67 -11.52
N SER A 111 17.25 -11.55 -11.75
CA SER A 111 17.86 -11.15 -13.03
C SER A 111 17.33 -11.99 -14.19
N GLY A 112 16.72 -11.33 -15.20
CA GLY A 112 16.14 -11.99 -16.38
C GLY A 112 14.88 -12.82 -16.11
N ARG A 113 14.24 -12.66 -14.95
CA ARG A 113 13.07 -13.46 -14.52
C ARG A 113 11.91 -12.55 -14.18
N GLY A 114 10.76 -13.13 -13.84
CA GLY A 114 9.57 -12.41 -13.42
C GLY A 114 9.03 -12.87 -12.09
N GLY A 115 8.31 -11.97 -11.40
CA GLY A 115 7.58 -12.24 -10.17
C GLY A 115 6.32 -11.39 -10.11
N VAL A 116 5.52 -11.55 -9.06
CA VAL A 116 4.27 -10.82 -8.88
C VAL A 116 4.38 -9.95 -7.63
N LEU A 117 4.13 -8.65 -7.75
CA LEU A 117 3.96 -7.81 -6.57
C LEU A 117 2.49 -7.77 -6.19
N HIS A 118 2.19 -8.18 -4.95
CA HIS A 118 0.87 -8.06 -4.34
C HIS A 118 0.88 -6.89 -3.37
N THR A 119 -0.09 -6.00 -3.50
CA THR A 119 -0.34 -4.94 -2.51
C THR A 119 -1.76 -5.08 -1.98
N GLY A 120 -1.87 -5.36 -0.69
CA GLY A 120 -3.13 -5.37 0.05
C GLY A 120 -3.53 -3.98 0.48
N HIS A 121 -4.83 -3.69 0.41
CA HIS A 121 -5.47 -2.46 0.86
C HIS A 121 -6.53 -2.80 1.88
N TRP A 122 -6.58 -2.07 3.00
CA TRP A 122 -7.65 -2.21 3.99
C TRP A 122 -8.14 -0.83 4.42
N LEU A 123 -9.43 -0.57 4.24
CA LEU A 123 -10.08 0.68 4.58
C LEU A 123 -11.03 0.47 5.75
N VAL A 124 -10.88 1.26 6.81
CA VAL A 124 -11.80 1.31 7.97
C VAL A 124 -12.50 2.65 7.99
N ASP A 125 -13.83 2.64 8.13
CA ASP A 125 -14.63 3.85 8.26
C ASP A 125 -14.93 4.19 9.72
N ARG A 126 -14.34 5.28 10.23
CA ARG A 126 -14.51 5.78 11.60
C ARG A 126 -15.42 7.01 11.69
N ARG A 127 -16.13 7.37 10.62
CA ARG A 127 -17.04 8.53 10.60
C ARG A 127 -18.33 8.28 11.38
N ALA A 128 -18.88 7.07 11.27
CA ALA A 128 -20.18 6.71 11.85
C ALA A 128 -20.17 6.43 13.37
N ALA A 129 -18.99 6.38 14.02
CA ALA A 129 -18.87 6.03 15.44
C ALA A 129 -19.34 7.13 16.42
N SER A 130 -20.05 8.17 15.95
CA SER A 130 -20.25 9.42 16.70
C SER A 130 -21.70 9.86 16.96
N HIS A 131 -22.73 9.07 16.64
CA HIS A 131 -24.12 9.53 16.88
C HIS A 131 -24.99 8.67 17.79
N ASP A 132 -24.78 7.36 17.88
CA ASP A 132 -25.58 6.51 18.78
C ASP A 132 -24.64 5.74 19.71
N GLY A 133 -24.59 6.15 20.98
CA GLY A 133 -23.60 5.75 21.99
C GLY A 133 -23.61 4.29 22.44
N ALA A 134 -23.65 3.32 21.52
CA ALA A 134 -23.63 1.90 21.83
C ALA A 134 -23.04 1.00 20.72
N HIS A 135 -22.16 1.52 19.85
CA HIS A 135 -21.39 0.66 18.95
C HIS A 135 -19.97 0.50 19.46
N ASP A 136 -19.71 -0.72 19.93
CA ASP A 136 -18.41 -1.25 20.34
C ASP A 136 -17.31 -0.76 19.39
N ALA A 137 -16.46 0.15 19.88
CA ALA A 137 -15.34 0.72 19.12
C ALA A 137 -14.36 -0.35 18.61
N ALA A 138 -14.54 -1.60 19.05
CA ALA A 138 -13.80 -2.79 18.65
C ALA A 138 -14.12 -3.31 17.23
N ARG A 139 -15.19 -2.88 16.54
CA ARG A 139 -15.55 -3.40 15.20
C ARG A 139 -16.11 -2.36 14.24
N ALA A 140 -15.39 -1.26 14.01
CA ALA A 140 -15.68 -0.43 12.84
C ALA A 140 -15.57 -1.32 11.58
N PRO A 141 -16.60 -1.39 10.72
CA PRO A 141 -16.57 -2.26 9.54
C PRO A 141 -15.43 -1.81 8.63
N GLY A 142 -14.55 -2.76 8.29
CA GLY A 142 -13.48 -2.59 7.33
C GLY A 142 -13.70 -3.44 6.10
N ALA A 143 -13.19 -3.00 4.96
CA ALA A 143 -13.16 -3.75 3.72
C ALA A 143 -11.74 -3.71 3.15
N GLY A 144 -11.32 -4.76 2.48
CA GLY A 144 -10.01 -4.80 1.88
C GLY A 144 -9.95 -5.68 0.65
N GLU A 145 -8.98 -5.37 -0.19
CA GLU A 145 -8.79 -5.90 -1.53
C GLU A 145 -7.30 -5.95 -1.87
N VAL A 146 -6.92 -6.82 -2.81
CA VAL A 146 -5.53 -6.96 -3.25
C VAL A 146 -5.40 -6.49 -4.70
N ALA A 147 -4.48 -5.57 -4.95
CA ALA A 147 -4.04 -5.22 -6.29
C ALA A 147 -2.71 -5.91 -6.59
N SER A 148 -2.56 -6.43 -7.81
CA SER A 148 -1.34 -7.16 -8.20
C SER A 148 -0.83 -6.72 -9.57
N ALA A 149 0.48 -6.86 -9.76
CA ALA A 149 1.11 -6.75 -11.06
C ALA A 149 2.29 -7.71 -11.20
N THR A 150 2.38 -8.34 -12.37
CA THR A 150 3.55 -9.12 -12.77
C THR A 150 4.64 -8.16 -13.23
N VAL A 151 5.85 -8.37 -12.75
CA VAL A 151 7.04 -7.59 -13.09
C VAL A 151 8.07 -8.53 -13.71
N GLU A 152 8.54 -8.21 -14.91
CA GLU A 152 9.61 -8.91 -15.60
C GLU A 152 10.88 -8.07 -15.59
N PHE A 153 12.00 -8.67 -15.21
CA PHE A 153 13.30 -8.03 -15.10
C PHE A 153 14.15 -8.32 -16.33
N THR A 154 14.94 -7.34 -16.77
CA THR A 154 16.02 -7.59 -17.72
C THR A 154 17.16 -8.36 -17.04
N SER A 155 18.07 -8.92 -17.83
CA SER A 155 19.33 -9.43 -17.27
C SER A 155 20.14 -8.27 -16.68
N MET A 156 20.64 -8.47 -15.47
CA MET A 156 21.53 -7.56 -14.74
C MET A 156 22.89 -8.22 -14.57
N SER A 157 23.97 -7.48 -14.85
CA SER A 157 25.33 -7.89 -14.53
C SER A 157 25.63 -7.73 -13.04
N GLU A 158 26.61 -8.47 -12.52
CA GLU A 158 27.07 -8.32 -11.13
C GLU A 158 27.49 -6.87 -10.80
N ARG A 159 28.06 -6.17 -11.78
CA ARG A 159 28.48 -4.77 -11.64
C ARG A 159 27.28 -3.83 -11.47
N GLU A 160 26.23 -4.04 -12.25
CA GLU A 160 24.99 -3.26 -12.15
C GLU A 160 24.28 -3.53 -10.84
N ILE A 161 24.17 -4.80 -10.42
CA ILE A 161 23.60 -5.18 -9.12
C ILE A 161 24.39 -4.51 -7.99
N ALA A 162 25.72 -4.58 -8.02
CA ALA A 162 26.55 -3.96 -7.00
C ALA A 162 26.39 -2.43 -6.94
N ALA A 163 26.32 -1.77 -8.10
CA ALA A 163 26.11 -0.32 -8.20
C ALA A 163 24.72 0.08 -7.68
N TYR A 164 23.68 -0.66 -8.05
CA TYR A 164 22.32 -0.38 -7.60
C TYR A 164 22.16 -0.58 -6.09
N VAL A 165 22.70 -1.66 -5.53
CA VAL A 165 22.69 -1.90 -4.07
C VAL A 165 23.47 -0.82 -3.30
N ALA A 166 24.57 -0.30 -3.87
CA ALA A 166 25.34 0.78 -3.25
C ALA A 166 24.56 2.09 -3.10
N THR A 167 23.48 2.29 -3.85
CA THR A 167 22.62 3.47 -3.71
C THR A 167 21.75 3.44 -2.45
N GLY A 168 21.54 2.26 -1.87
CA GLY A 168 20.65 2.05 -0.73
C GLY A 168 19.17 1.97 -1.07
N GLU A 169 18.74 2.39 -2.27
CA GLU A 169 17.34 2.30 -2.74
C GLU A 169 16.72 0.90 -2.54
N PRO A 170 17.36 -0.22 -2.95
CA PRO A 170 16.72 -1.53 -2.85
C PRO A 170 16.52 -2.03 -1.41
N LEU A 171 17.15 -1.41 -0.41
CA LEU A 171 17.23 -1.97 0.95
C LEU A 171 15.89 -1.95 1.70
N GLN A 172 15.01 -1.00 1.35
CA GLN A 172 13.73 -0.77 2.03
C GLN A 172 12.52 -1.18 1.18
N CYS A 173 12.75 -1.84 0.03
CA CYS A 173 11.72 -2.20 -0.93
C CYS A 173 11.43 -3.70 -0.89
N ALA A 174 10.15 -4.07 -0.90
CA ALA A 174 9.75 -5.45 -1.16
C ALA A 174 10.27 -5.86 -2.54
N GLY A 175 10.87 -7.04 -2.66
CA GLY A 175 11.53 -7.47 -3.90
C GLY A 175 12.81 -6.72 -4.27
N SER A 176 13.30 -5.76 -3.47
CA SER A 176 14.56 -5.03 -3.73
C SER A 176 14.55 -4.14 -4.98
N PHE A 177 13.39 -3.63 -5.43
CA PHE A 177 13.31 -2.74 -6.58
C PHE A 177 12.25 -1.64 -6.39
N THR A 178 12.36 -0.59 -7.20
CA THR A 178 11.32 0.41 -7.41
C THR A 178 10.96 0.46 -8.88
N ILE A 179 9.71 0.81 -9.21
CA ILE A 179 9.27 1.05 -10.59
C ILE A 179 9.50 2.50 -11.02
N ASP A 180 9.45 3.45 -10.08
CA ASP A 180 9.53 4.89 -10.30
C ASP A 180 10.85 5.52 -9.83
N GLY A 181 11.84 4.68 -9.45
CA GLY A 181 13.20 5.08 -9.06
C GLY A 181 14.27 4.43 -9.93
N LEU A 182 15.46 4.20 -9.37
CA LEU A 182 16.62 3.64 -10.10
C LEU A 182 16.37 2.19 -10.55
N GLY A 183 15.62 1.42 -9.75
CA GLY A 183 15.25 0.04 -10.09
C GLY A 183 14.48 -0.09 -11.41
N GLY A 184 13.79 0.97 -11.84
CA GLY A 184 13.02 1.01 -13.09
C GLY A 184 13.88 0.75 -14.33
N ALA A 185 15.18 1.03 -14.27
CA ALA A 185 16.12 0.75 -15.36
C ALA A 185 16.28 -0.75 -15.68
N PHE A 186 15.90 -1.63 -14.74
CA PHE A 186 16.03 -3.08 -14.86
C PHE A 186 14.69 -3.79 -15.11
N LEU A 187 13.61 -3.03 -15.32
CA LEU A 187 12.29 -3.59 -15.60
C LEU A 187 12.08 -3.69 -17.12
N ALA A 188 11.82 -4.90 -17.59
CA ALA A 188 11.48 -5.17 -18.98
C ALA A 188 9.99 -4.91 -19.26
N ARG A 189 9.12 -5.33 -18.32
CA ARG A 189 7.66 -5.26 -18.49
C ARG A 189 6.96 -5.23 -17.14
N VAL A 190 5.83 -4.53 -17.09
CA VAL A 190 4.88 -4.57 -15.98
C VAL A 190 3.50 -4.84 -16.56
N ASP A 191 2.79 -5.81 -15.99
CA ASP A 191 1.49 -6.28 -16.44
C ASP A 191 0.52 -6.36 -15.26
N GLY A 192 -0.62 -5.67 -15.33
CA GLY A 192 -1.53 -5.45 -14.20
C GLY A 192 -1.52 -4.01 -13.70
N ASP A 193 -1.64 -3.80 -12.39
CA ASP A 193 -1.71 -2.47 -11.78
C ASP A 193 -0.30 -1.91 -11.43
N PRO A 194 0.22 -0.91 -12.16
CA PRO A 194 1.55 -0.37 -11.88
C PRO A 194 1.63 0.38 -10.54
N HIS A 195 0.54 0.96 -10.04
CA HIS A 195 0.54 1.61 -8.72
C HIS A 195 0.60 0.57 -7.58
N ALA A 196 0.12 -0.65 -7.82
CA ALA A 196 0.35 -1.75 -6.90
C ALA A 196 1.86 -2.01 -6.73
N VAL A 197 2.65 -1.89 -7.81
CA VAL A 197 4.13 -2.04 -7.78
C VAL A 197 4.81 -1.00 -6.88
N VAL A 198 4.31 0.23 -6.89
CA VAL A 198 4.78 1.32 -6.02
C VAL A 198 4.38 1.07 -4.54
N GLY A 199 3.27 0.37 -4.33
CA GLY A 199 2.81 -0.08 -3.01
C GLY A 199 1.45 0.47 -2.57
N LEU A 200 0.68 1.12 -3.47
CA LEU A 200 -0.71 1.52 -3.23
C LEU A 200 -1.45 1.64 -4.57
N SER A 201 -2.53 0.88 -4.79
CA SER A 201 -3.38 1.05 -5.96
C SER A 201 -4.43 2.13 -5.71
N VAL A 202 -4.32 3.24 -6.44
CA VAL A 202 -5.32 4.33 -6.42
C VAL A 202 -6.68 3.84 -6.95
N SER A 203 -6.67 2.90 -7.91
CA SER A 203 -7.88 2.32 -8.48
C SER A 203 -8.63 1.46 -7.45
N THR A 204 -7.91 0.61 -6.71
CA THR A 204 -8.45 -0.16 -5.59
C THR A 204 -8.94 0.74 -4.47
N LEU A 205 -8.17 1.79 -4.11
CA LEU A 205 -8.61 2.76 -3.12
C LEU A 205 -9.94 3.43 -3.53
N ARG A 206 -10.08 3.86 -4.78
CA ARG A 206 -11.34 4.45 -5.30
C ARG A 206 -12.52 3.48 -5.13
N MET A 207 -12.31 2.20 -5.41
CA MET A 207 -13.34 1.17 -5.23
C MET A 207 -13.73 1.02 -3.75
N LEU A 208 -12.76 0.89 -2.85
CA LEU A 208 -13.01 0.78 -1.40
C LEU A 208 -13.76 2.02 -0.86
N LEU A 209 -13.37 3.21 -1.29
CA LEU A 209 -14.04 4.47 -0.94
C LEU A 209 -15.49 4.49 -1.42
N THR A 210 -15.74 4.01 -2.63
CA THR A 210 -17.11 3.89 -3.18
C THR A 210 -17.96 2.98 -2.31
N GLY A 211 -17.39 1.90 -1.78
CA GLY A 211 -18.07 0.97 -0.85
C GLY A 211 -18.55 1.62 0.45
N VAL A 212 -17.92 2.73 0.87
CA VAL A 212 -18.32 3.52 2.05
C VAL A 212 -18.98 4.86 1.67
N GLY A 213 -19.46 4.98 0.43
CA GLY A 213 -20.19 6.16 -0.04
C GLY A 213 -19.34 7.42 -0.19
N VAL A 214 -18.03 7.29 -0.42
CA VAL A 214 -17.09 8.41 -0.64
C VAL A 214 -16.64 8.40 -2.09
N ARG A 215 -16.74 9.55 -2.77
CA ARG A 215 -16.19 9.71 -4.12
C ARG A 215 -14.81 10.33 -3.99
N LEU A 216 -13.80 9.68 -4.55
CA LEU A 216 -12.42 10.19 -4.57
C LEU A 216 -12.36 11.62 -5.15
N THR A 217 -13.19 11.91 -6.16
CA THR A 217 -13.28 13.23 -6.81
C THR A 217 -13.73 14.36 -5.88
N ASP A 218 -14.33 14.05 -4.72
CA ASP A 218 -14.72 15.07 -3.74
C ASP A 218 -13.49 15.77 -3.14
N TRP A 219 -12.32 15.12 -3.07
CA TRP A 219 -11.07 15.76 -2.69
C TRP A 219 -10.50 16.67 -3.79
N TRP A 220 -10.69 16.33 -5.06
CA TRP A 220 -10.21 17.16 -6.18
C TRP A 220 -10.96 18.49 -6.25
N ALA A 221 -12.27 18.46 -5.99
CA ALA A 221 -13.11 19.65 -5.97
C ALA A 221 -12.69 20.62 -4.84
N ALA A 222 -12.25 20.09 -3.70
CA ALA A 222 -11.73 20.90 -2.59
C ALA A 222 -10.39 21.58 -2.91
N ALA A 223 -9.58 21.00 -3.80
CA ALA A 223 -8.26 21.54 -4.16
C ALA A 223 -8.31 22.69 -5.20
N VAL A 224 -9.44 22.87 -5.90
CA VAL A 224 -9.62 23.92 -6.93
C VAL A 224 -10.25 25.20 -6.36
N GLY A 225 -10.62 25.20 -5.08
CA GLY A 225 -11.17 26.36 -4.39
C GLY A 225 -10.09 27.20 -3.72
N ASP A 226 -9.33 27.95 -4.50
CA ASP A 226 -8.60 29.19 -4.12
C ASP A 226 -8.45 30.10 -5.34
#